data_AF-A0A4S2T3P2-F1
#
_entry.id   AF-A0A4S2T3P2-F1
#
_cell.length_a   1.000
_cell.length_b   1.000
_cell.length_c   1.000
_cell.angle_alpha   90.00
_cell.angle_beta   90.00
_cell.angle_gamma   90.00
#
_symmetry.space_group_name_H-M   'P 1'
#
loop_
_entity.id
_entity.type
_entity.pdbx_description
1 polymer ?
#
loop_
_entity_poly.entity_id
_entity_poly.type
_entity_poly.pdbx_seq_one_letter_code
_entity_poly.pdbx_strand_id
1 'polypeptide(L)'
;MGPGRRGLGGEPRRGPRLPRRARLAAPVTATILEHPIGQWLANNGKNPNLEPDRAAQLAAIDPDWKPAWPIDWQRRYTALNTLLAAGTRLEDVVPGVTLRGEDIGRWLAAQQRELPPP
;
A
#
# COMPACT_ATOMS: atom_id res chain seq x y z
N MET A 1 6.12 -27.86 -33.52
CA MET A 1 7.27 -27.14 -32.93
C MET A 1 7.14 -25.68 -33.32
N GLY A 2 6.91 -24.80 -32.33
CA GLY A 2 6.63 -23.37 -32.49
C GLY A 2 6.16 -22.83 -31.14
N PRO A 3 6.80 -21.79 -30.55
CA PRO A 3 6.87 -21.65 -29.10
C PRO A 3 5.60 -21.05 -28.49
N GLY A 4 5.06 -21.76 -27.49
CA GLY A 4 4.00 -21.28 -26.61
C GLY A 4 4.47 -20.08 -25.79
N ARG A 5 3.89 -18.90 -26.07
CA ARG A 5 4.04 -17.72 -25.22
C ARG A 5 3.20 -17.94 -23.96
N ARG A 6 3.89 -18.24 -22.85
CA ARG A 6 3.33 -18.25 -21.50
C ARG A 6 2.62 -16.92 -21.24
N GLY A 7 1.31 -17.00 -21.00
CA GLY A 7 0.53 -15.87 -20.52
C GLY A 7 1.03 -15.44 -19.14
N LEU A 8 1.53 -14.21 -19.05
CA LEU A 8 1.63 -13.47 -17.80
C LEU A 8 0.41 -12.55 -17.73
N GLY A 9 -0.77 -13.16 -17.63
CA GLY A 9 -2.02 -12.48 -17.31
C GLY A 9 -2.13 -12.34 -15.79
N GLY A 10 -1.42 -11.37 -15.21
CA GLY A 10 -1.71 -10.90 -13.87
C GLY A 10 -2.73 -9.79 -13.99
N GLU A 11 -3.99 -10.04 -13.60
CA GLU A 11 -5.04 -9.02 -13.60
C GLU A 11 -4.60 -7.76 -12.83
N PRO A 12 -4.94 -6.55 -13.32
CA PRO A 12 -4.79 -5.33 -12.52
C PRO A 12 -5.79 -5.40 -11.36
N ARG A 13 -5.29 -5.76 -10.18
CA ARG A 13 -6.09 -5.80 -8.95
C ARG A 13 -6.59 -4.39 -8.66
N ARG A 14 -7.89 -4.14 -8.84
CA ARG A 14 -8.58 -2.91 -8.41
C ARG A 14 -8.17 -2.58 -6.98
N GLY A 15 -7.44 -1.48 -6.80
CA GLY A 15 -7.24 -0.89 -5.48
C GLY A 15 -8.59 -0.38 -4.95
N PRO A 16 -8.99 -0.70 -3.72
CA PRO A 16 -10.28 -0.25 -3.19
C PRO A 16 -10.34 1.27 -3.03
N ARG A 17 -11.57 1.81 -2.99
CA ARG A 17 -11.83 3.18 -2.54
C ARG A 17 -11.69 3.23 -1.03
N LEU A 18 -10.65 3.90 -0.55
CA LEU A 18 -10.28 3.86 0.86
C LEU A 18 -10.54 5.21 1.54
N PRO A 19 -11.23 5.23 2.69
CA PRO A 19 -11.50 6.45 3.44
C PRO A 19 -10.22 7.06 4.04
N ARG A 20 -10.30 8.35 4.37
CA ARG A 20 -9.25 9.20 4.94
C ARG A 20 -8.97 8.84 6.42
N ARG A 21 -8.41 7.65 6.67
CA ARG A 21 -8.10 7.11 8.01
C ARG A 21 -6.62 6.73 8.16
N ALA A 22 -6.14 6.71 9.40
CA ALA A 22 -4.82 6.17 9.76
C ALA A 22 -4.73 4.71 9.32
N ARG A 23 -3.58 4.31 8.75
CA ARG A 23 -3.35 2.96 8.24
C ARG A 23 -2.23 2.23 8.97
N LEU A 24 -2.45 0.96 9.24
CA LEU A 24 -1.47 0.02 9.80
C LEU A 24 -0.57 -0.58 8.70
N ALA A 25 -0.06 0.29 7.82
CA ALA A 25 0.82 -0.07 6.71
C ALA A 25 2.27 0.41 6.93
N ALA A 26 2.72 0.47 8.18
CA ALA A 26 4.06 0.97 8.52
C ALA A 26 5.16 0.18 7.78
N PRO A 27 6.26 0.82 7.33
CA PRO A 27 7.44 0.10 6.82
C PRO A 27 7.99 -0.80 7.91
N VAL A 28 8.61 -1.93 7.54
CA VAL A 28 9.13 -2.92 8.52
C VAL A 28 10.16 -2.28 9.48
N THR A 29 10.85 -1.25 9.01
CA THR A 29 11.83 -0.46 9.77
C THR A 29 11.21 0.59 10.70
N ALA A 30 9.88 0.74 10.75
CA ALA A 30 9.22 1.72 11.60
C ALA A 30 9.31 1.35 13.08
N THR A 31 9.70 2.33 13.89
CA THR A 31 9.77 2.26 15.35
C THR A 31 9.00 3.42 15.95
N ILE A 32 8.22 3.16 17.00
CA ILE A 32 7.52 4.17 17.80
C ILE A 32 7.79 3.86 19.27
N LEU A 33 8.27 4.84 20.04
CA LEU A 33 8.61 4.65 21.47
C LEU A 33 9.48 3.40 21.68
N GLU A 34 10.52 3.26 20.86
CA GLU A 34 11.45 2.11 20.85
C GLU A 34 10.82 0.74 20.49
N HIS A 35 9.52 0.71 20.19
CA HIS A 35 8.82 -0.50 19.77
C HIS A 35 8.88 -0.66 18.24
N PRO A 36 9.40 -1.79 17.71
CA PRO A 36 9.54 -2.04 16.27
C PRO A 36 8.17 -2.38 15.64
N ILE A 37 7.28 -1.38 15.59
CA ILE A 37 5.88 -1.56 15.20
C ILE A 37 5.73 -2.09 13.78
N GLY A 38 6.64 -1.72 12.87
CA GLY A 38 6.66 -2.20 11.50
C GLY A 38 6.87 -3.71 11.40
N GLN A 39 7.90 -4.21 12.09
CA GLN A 39 8.19 -5.64 12.17
C GLN A 39 7.06 -6.39 12.90
N TRP A 40 6.53 -5.82 13.98
CA TRP A 40 5.42 -6.40 14.73
C TRP A 40 4.17 -6.56 13.85
N LEU A 41 3.76 -5.54 13.10
CA LEU A 41 2.65 -5.61 12.16
C LEU A 41 2.89 -6.66 11.06
N ALA A 42 4.10 -6.69 10.49
CA ALA A 42 4.47 -7.66 9.46
C ALA A 42 4.40 -9.12 9.96
N ASN A 43 4.83 -9.37 11.20
CA ASN A 43 4.76 -10.68 11.83
C ASN A 43 3.31 -11.11 12.07
N ASN A 44 2.49 -10.21 12.63
CA ASN A 44 1.06 -10.49 12.85
C ASN A 44 0.32 -10.75 11.54
N GLY A 45 0.60 -9.98 10.48
CA GLY A 45 -0.01 -10.19 9.16
C GLY A 45 0.29 -11.57 8.56
N LYS A 46 1.47 -12.13 8.85
CA LYS A 46 1.90 -13.45 8.37
C LYS A 46 1.54 -14.60 9.32
N ASN A 47 1.14 -14.31 10.56
CA ASN A 47 0.84 -15.34 11.54
C ASN A 47 -0.49 -16.05 11.21
N PRO A 48 -0.50 -17.36 10.88
CA PRO A 48 -1.73 -18.11 10.67
C PRO A 48 -2.49 -18.38 11.97
N ASN A 49 -1.80 -18.33 13.11
CA ASN A 49 -2.33 -18.61 14.45
C ASN A 49 -2.50 -17.31 15.24
N LEU A 50 -2.83 -16.21 14.57
CA LEU A 50 -3.10 -14.95 15.26
C LEU A 50 -4.42 -15.07 16.03
N GLU A 51 -4.40 -14.71 17.31
CA GLU A 51 -5.61 -14.71 18.15
C GLU A 51 -6.74 -13.88 17.50
N PRO A 52 -7.98 -14.43 17.43
CA PRO A 52 -9.11 -13.76 16.79
C PRO A 52 -9.37 -12.35 17.35
N ASP A 53 -9.28 -12.19 18.66
CA ASP A 53 -9.49 -10.89 19.32
C ASP A 53 -8.44 -9.87 18.91
N ARG A 54 -7.17 -10.29 18.73
CA ARG A 54 -6.10 -9.40 18.26
C ARG A 54 -6.34 -8.98 16.82
N ALA A 55 -6.74 -9.92 15.96
CA ALA A 55 -7.09 -9.62 14.58
C ALA A 55 -8.26 -8.63 14.48
N ALA A 56 -9.28 -8.80 15.33
CA ALA A 56 -10.43 -7.91 15.42
C ALA A 56 -10.03 -6.49 15.88
N GLN A 57 -9.15 -6.38 16.88
CA GLN A 57 -8.63 -5.08 17.33
C GLN A 57 -7.86 -4.33 16.24
N LEU A 58 -7.00 -5.04 15.48
CA LEU A 58 -6.28 -4.45 14.35
C LEU A 58 -7.24 -4.01 13.24
N ALA A 59 -8.25 -4.83 12.93
CA ALA A 59 -9.27 -4.52 11.93
C ALA A 59 -10.17 -3.34 12.33
N ALA A 60 -10.44 -3.14 13.62
CA ALA A 60 -11.18 -1.99 14.11
C ALA A 60 -10.42 -0.66 13.89
N ILE A 61 -9.08 -0.70 13.92
CA ILE A 61 -8.22 0.47 13.63
C ILE A 61 -8.12 0.69 12.12
N ASP A 62 -7.75 -0.36 11.39
CA ASP A 62 -7.57 -0.36 9.94
C ASP A 62 -8.14 -1.66 9.37
N PRO A 63 -9.30 -1.62 8.68
CA PRO A 63 -9.88 -2.81 8.05
C PRO A 63 -8.94 -3.50 7.06
N ASP A 64 -8.00 -2.74 6.49
CA ASP A 64 -7.04 -3.20 5.50
C ASP A 64 -5.63 -3.41 6.11
N TRP A 65 -5.54 -3.67 7.41
CA TRP A 65 -4.26 -3.93 8.09
C TRP A 65 -3.56 -5.21 7.57
N LYS A 66 -4.32 -6.18 7.07
CA LYS A 66 -3.85 -7.42 6.41
C LYS A 66 -4.45 -7.49 5.00
N PRO A 67 -3.94 -6.69 4.06
CA PRO A 67 -4.56 -6.54 2.74
C PRO A 67 -4.39 -7.80 1.87
N ALA A 68 -5.34 -8.02 0.97
CA ALA A 68 -5.22 -9.04 -0.09
C ALA A 68 -4.31 -8.60 -1.27
N TRP A 69 -3.84 -7.34 -1.25
CA TRP A 69 -2.92 -6.75 -2.23
C TRP A 69 -1.53 -6.52 -1.62
N PRO A 70 -0.51 -6.21 -2.44
CA PRO A 70 0.83 -5.91 -1.93
C PRO A 70 0.82 -4.71 -0.97
N ILE A 71 1.37 -4.87 0.23
CA ILE A 71 1.42 -3.80 1.24
C ILE A 71 2.14 -2.52 0.75
N ASP A 72 3.10 -2.66 -0.17
CA ASP A 72 3.81 -1.52 -0.75
C ASP A 72 2.90 -0.64 -1.62
N TRP A 73 1.86 -1.22 -2.23
CA TRP A 73 0.83 -0.44 -2.91
C TRP A 73 0.08 0.45 -1.90
N GLN A 74 -0.31 -0.11 -0.75
CA GLN A 74 -1.00 0.63 0.31
C GLN A 74 -0.12 1.73 0.91
N ARG A 75 1.19 1.49 1.05
CA ARG A 75 2.17 2.49 1.49
C ARG A 75 2.27 3.66 0.53
N ARG A 76 2.45 3.40 -0.77
CA ARG A 76 2.53 4.45 -1.80
C ARG A 76 1.24 5.24 -1.94
N TYR A 77 0.09 4.57 -1.87
CA TYR A 77 -1.20 5.26 -1.83
C TYR A 77 -1.35 6.17 -0.60
N THR A 78 -0.86 5.73 0.57
CA THR A 78 -0.88 6.54 1.80
C THR A 78 0.06 7.74 1.68
N ALA A 79 1.23 7.54 1.08
CA ALA A 79 2.18 8.60 0.78
C ALA A 79 1.57 9.64 -0.18
N LEU A 80 0.91 9.21 -1.26
CA LEU A 80 0.17 10.09 -2.16
C LEU A 80 -0.88 10.91 -1.40
N ASN A 81 -1.74 10.27 -0.59
CA ASN A 81 -2.72 11.01 0.21
C ASN A 81 -2.09 12.01 1.19
N THR A 82 -0.91 11.71 1.72
CA THR A 82 -0.18 12.62 2.61
C THR A 82 0.25 13.87 1.84
N LEU A 83 0.77 13.73 0.61
CA LEU A 83 1.11 14.86 -0.26
C LEU A 83 -0.13 15.70 -0.59
N LEU A 84 -1.23 15.05 -0.99
CA LEU A 84 -2.48 15.74 -1.31
C LEU A 84 -3.06 16.48 -0.10
N ALA A 85 -3.00 15.89 1.08
CA ALA A 85 -3.45 16.52 2.32
C ALA A 85 -2.58 17.72 2.73
N ALA A 86 -1.31 17.74 2.31
CA ALA A 86 -0.40 18.88 2.50
C ALA A 86 -0.57 19.99 1.45
N GLY A 87 -1.51 19.83 0.50
CA GLY A 87 -1.83 20.84 -0.51
C GLY A 87 -1.18 20.62 -1.88
N THR A 88 -0.39 19.56 -2.07
CA THR A 88 0.11 19.19 -3.40
C THR A 88 -1.06 18.81 -4.30
N ARG A 89 -1.13 19.35 -5.52
CA ARG A 89 -2.17 18.97 -6.48
C ARG A 89 -1.78 17.66 -7.16
N LEU A 90 -2.76 16.89 -7.61
CA LEU A 90 -2.49 15.56 -8.19
C LEU A 90 -1.61 15.64 -9.45
N GLU A 91 -1.82 16.68 -10.26
CA GLU A 91 -1.04 16.98 -11.47
C GLU A 91 0.42 17.35 -11.19
N ASP A 92 0.73 17.80 -9.97
CA ASP A 92 2.08 18.17 -9.57
C ASP A 92 2.90 16.95 -9.10
N VAL A 93 2.25 15.79 -8.89
CA VAL A 93 2.90 14.54 -8.46
C VAL A 93 3.52 13.82 -9.67
N VAL A 94 4.55 14.44 -10.25
CA VAL A 94 5.30 13.95 -11.41
C VAL A 94 6.48 13.05 -10.99
N PRO A 95 7.01 12.18 -11.89
CA PRO A 95 8.18 11.34 -11.58
C PRO A 95 9.33 12.13 -10.95
N GLY A 96 9.86 11.63 -9.83
CA GLY A 96 10.86 12.33 -9.02
C GLY A 96 10.30 12.97 -7.74
N VAL A 97 8.99 13.17 -7.63
CA VAL A 97 8.35 13.53 -6.35
C VAL A 97 8.45 12.34 -5.42
N THR A 98 9.22 12.49 -4.34
CA THR A 98 9.47 11.43 -3.37
C THR A 98 8.84 11.74 -2.01
N LEU A 99 8.41 10.69 -1.32
CA LEU A 99 8.03 10.77 0.10
C LEU A 99 8.53 9.51 0.81
N ARG A 100 9.25 9.69 1.92
CA ARG A 100 9.86 8.59 2.70
C ARG A 100 10.78 7.69 1.85
N GLY A 101 11.49 8.28 0.88
CA GLY A 101 12.41 7.59 -0.01
C GLY A 101 11.76 6.83 -1.17
N GLU A 102 10.43 6.88 -1.31
CA GLU A 102 9.72 6.26 -2.43
C GLU A 102 9.37 7.31 -3.50
N ASP A 103 9.62 7.01 -4.78
CA ASP A 103 9.23 7.83 -5.94
C ASP A 103 7.73 7.66 -6.22
N ILE A 104 6.92 8.50 -5.57
CA ILE A 104 5.46 8.46 -5.64
C ILE A 104 4.99 8.88 -7.02
N GLY A 105 5.67 9.83 -7.66
CA GLY A 105 5.32 10.28 -9.01
C GLY A 105 5.51 9.20 -10.07
N ARG A 106 6.62 8.45 -10.02
CA ARG A 106 6.82 7.31 -10.92
C ARG A 106 5.78 6.21 -10.67
N TRP A 107 5.45 5.93 -9.41
CA TRP A 107 4.41 4.97 -9.08
C TRP A 107 3.03 5.42 -9.58
N LEU A 108 2.64 6.67 -9.39
CA LEU A 108 1.36 7.22 -9.85
C LEU A 108 1.25 7.15 -11.38
N ALA A 109 2.30 7.52 -12.11
CA ALA A 109 2.35 7.41 -13.56
C ALA A 109 2.20 5.95 -14.04
N ALA A 110 2.75 4.98 -13.32
CA ALA A 110 2.54 3.57 -13.62
C ALA A 110 1.08 3.14 -13.38
N GLN A 111 0.47 3.55 -12.25
CA GLN A 111 -0.92 3.24 -11.94
C GLN A 111 -1.90 3.78 -12.98
N GLN A 112 -1.68 4.97 -13.53
CA GLN A 112 -2.53 5.55 -14.58
C GLN A 112 -2.50 4.76 -15.90
N ARG A 113 -1.40 4.06 -16.19
CA ARG A 113 -1.26 3.22 -17.39
C ARG A 113 -1.92 1.85 -17.23
N GLU A 114 -2.07 1.40 -15.99
CA GLU A 114 -2.69 0.13 -15.62
C GLU A 114 -4.22 0.23 -15.47
N LEU A 115 -4.75 1.46 -15.40
CA LEU A 115 -6.18 1.74 -15.40
C LEU A 115 -6.69 1.92 -16.85
N PRO A 116 -7.78 1.26 -17.28
CA PRO A 116 -8.41 1.59 -18.55
C PRO A 116 -8.89 3.07 -18.53
N PRO A 117 -8.90 3.77 -19.68
CA PRO A 117 -9.41 5.13 -19.74
C PRO A 117 -10.88 5.18 -19.26
N PRO A 118 -11.31 6.32 -18.68
CA PRO A 118 -12.66 6.48 -18.13
C PRO A 118 -13.77 6.26 -19.15
#